data_AF-A0A538B373-F1
#
_entry.id   AF-A0A538B373-F1
#
_cell.length_a   1.000
_cell.length_b   1.000
_cell.length_c   1.000
_cell.angle_alpha   90.00
_cell.angle_beta   90.00
_cell.angle_gamma   90.00
#
_symmetry.space_group_name_H-M   'P 1'
#
loop_
_entity.id
_entity.type
_entity.pdbx_description
1 polymer ?
#
loop_
_entity_poly.entity_id
_entity_poly.type
_entity_poly.pdbx_seq_one_letter_code
_entity_poly.pdbx_strand_id
1 'polypeptide(L)'
;MSVLRPESASIPDAPGAYLFRDSDGRAVYVGKALSLRKRLASYWGRPLHPRTEAMMEQASAVEWIVATTEVDALMLEYNLIKSHRPRFNVRYRDDKSYPYLALT
;
A
#
# COMPACT_ATOMS: atom_id res chain seq x y z
N MET A 1 -6.16 12.60 13.25
CA MET A 1 -6.25 13.43 12.02
C MET A 1 -6.19 12.47 10.85
N SER A 2 -7.09 12.62 9.87
CA SER A 2 -7.10 11.80 8.65
C SER A 2 -6.05 12.28 7.65
N VAL A 3 -5.53 11.35 6.85
CA VAL A 3 -4.47 11.61 5.87
C VAL A 3 -4.98 12.56 4.78
N LEU A 4 -4.22 13.64 4.56
CA LEU A 4 -4.49 14.58 3.47
C LEU A 4 -4.07 13.96 2.14
N ARG A 5 -4.80 14.29 1.08
CA ARG A 5 -4.46 13.86 -0.28
C ARG A 5 -3.13 14.49 -0.69
N PRO A 6 -2.09 13.69 -1.01
CA PRO A 6 -0.86 14.24 -1.56
C PRO A 6 -1.13 14.89 -2.92
N GLU A 7 -0.34 15.90 -3.26
CA GLU A 7 -0.43 16.52 -4.58
C GLU A 7 -0.23 15.48 -5.68
N SER A 8 -1.18 15.39 -6.61
CA SER A 8 -1.15 14.31 -7.61
C SER A 8 0.12 14.35 -8.48
N ALA A 9 0.72 15.54 -8.64
CA ALA A 9 1.96 15.73 -9.40
C ALA A 9 3.18 15.12 -8.72
N SER A 10 3.20 15.04 -7.38
CA SER A 10 4.33 14.47 -6.62
C SER A 10 4.31 12.94 -6.61
N ILE A 11 3.20 12.31 -6.99
CA ILE A 11 3.06 10.86 -7.04
C ILE A 11 3.44 10.36 -8.45
N PRO A 12 4.45 9.51 -8.61
CA PRO A 12 4.85 9.00 -9.93
C PRO A 12 3.80 8.08 -10.54
N ASP A 13 3.67 8.11 -11.87
CA ASP A 13 2.90 7.12 -12.63
C ASP A 13 3.78 5.90 -12.94
N ALA A 14 4.14 5.17 -11.89
CA ALA A 14 5.09 4.06 -11.92
C ALA A 14 4.63 2.93 -10.97
N PRO A 15 5.11 1.69 -11.16
CA PRO A 15 4.86 0.63 -10.21
C PRO A 15 5.57 0.91 -8.89
N GLY A 16 5.04 0.34 -7.80
CA GLY A 16 5.64 0.52 -6.48
C GLY A 16 4.78 -0.04 -5.36
N ALA A 17 5.33 0.03 -4.16
CA ALA A 17 4.62 -0.27 -2.92
C ALA A 17 4.36 1.03 -2.14
N TYR A 18 3.26 1.06 -1.40
CA TYR A 18 2.87 2.19 -0.58
C TYR A 18 2.41 1.72 0.79
N LEU A 19 2.51 2.60 1.78
CA LEU A 19 2.08 2.32 3.14
C LEU A 19 1.38 3.55 3.74
N PHE A 20 0.27 3.31 4.42
CA PHE A 20 -0.39 4.32 5.25
C PHE A 20 0.10 4.16 6.68
N ARG A 21 0.37 5.28 7.36
CA ARG A 21 0.77 5.33 8.77
C ARG A 21 -0.28 6.04 9.61
N ASP A 22 -0.41 5.67 10.89
CA ASP A 22 -1.16 6.44 11.87
C ASP A 22 -0.34 7.63 12.42
N SER A 23 -0.89 8.39 13.36
CA SER A 23 -0.22 9.53 14.00
C SER A 23 1.03 9.16 14.79
N ASP A 24 1.17 7.89 15.19
CA ASP A 24 2.32 7.37 15.92
C ASP A 24 3.41 6.84 14.96
N GLY A 25 3.23 7.01 13.66
CA GLY A 25 4.15 6.53 12.62
C GLY A 25 4.06 5.03 12.36
N ARG A 26 3.09 4.31 12.94
CA ARG A 26 2.94 2.87 12.74
C ARG A 26 2.23 2.61 11.42
N ALA A 27 2.75 1.69 10.61
CA ALA A 27 2.09 1.30 9.37
C ALA A 27 0.76 0.59 9.69
N VAL A 28 -0.34 1.14 9.18
CA VAL A 28 -1.69 0.61 9.37
C VAL A 28 -2.16 -0.20 8.18
N TYR A 29 -1.64 0.10 6.98
CA TYR A 29 -1.92 -0.63 5.75
C TYR A 29 -0.72 -0.54 4.78
N VAL A 30 -0.50 -1.59 4.01
CA VAL A 30 0.49 -1.65 2.92
C VAL A 30 -0.20 -2.21 1.67
N GLY A 31 0.14 -1.68 0.49
CA GLY A 31 -0.32 -2.23 -0.79
C GLY A 31 0.70 -2.03 -1.91
N LYS A 32 0.55 -2.77 -3.01
CA LYS A 32 1.26 -2.53 -4.29
C LYS A 32 0.39 -1.83 -5.34
N ALA A 33 1.04 -1.21 -6.32
CA ALA A 33 0.39 -0.58 -7.46
C ALA A 33 1.20 -0.80 -8.75
N LEU A 34 0.49 -0.90 -9.89
CA LEU A 34 1.09 -0.71 -11.23
C LEU A 34 1.32 0.78 -11.53
N SER A 35 0.47 1.63 -10.96
CA SER A 35 0.57 3.09 -11.02
C SER A 35 0.27 3.64 -9.63
N LEU A 36 1.30 4.11 -8.93
CA LEU A 36 1.15 4.74 -7.62
C LEU A 36 0.17 5.92 -7.69
N ARG A 37 0.26 6.76 -8.72
CA ARG A 37 -0.65 7.90 -8.92
C ARG A 37 -2.12 7.50 -8.97
N LYS A 38 -2.47 6.55 -9.86
CA LYS A 38 -3.86 6.10 -10.02
C LYS A 38 -4.35 5.39 -8.76
N ARG A 39 -3.49 4.54 -8.16
CA ARG A 39 -3.86 3.76 -6.99
C ARG A 39 -4.10 4.65 -5.77
N LEU A 40 -3.19 5.57 -5.47
CA LEU A 40 -3.34 6.48 -4.33
C LEU A 40 -4.54 7.42 -4.52
N ALA A 41 -4.79 7.93 -5.72
CA ALA A 41 -5.96 8.78 -6.00
C ALA A 41 -7.29 8.07 -5.66
N SER A 42 -7.38 6.75 -5.84
CA SER A 42 -8.59 5.97 -5.56
C SER A 42 -9.04 6.00 -4.09
N TYR A 43 -8.12 6.23 -3.14
CA TYR A 43 -8.44 6.30 -1.70
C TYR A 43 -9.20 7.55 -1.30
N TRP A 44 -9.20 8.59 -2.14
CA TRP A 44 -10.02 9.80 -1.97
C TRP A 44 -11.23 9.82 -2.92
N GLY A 45 -11.39 8.79 -3.75
CA GLY A 45 -12.60 8.60 -4.55
C GLY A 45 -13.80 8.24 -3.67
N ARG A 46 -15.01 8.53 -4.13
CA ARG A 46 -16.26 8.13 -3.44
C ARG A 46 -17.16 7.36 -4.43
N PRO A 47 -17.91 6.35 -3.97
CA PRO A 47 -17.94 5.79 -2.61
C PRO A 47 -16.73 4.89 -2.31
N LEU A 48 -16.37 4.76 -1.03
CA LEU A 48 -15.36 3.82 -0.56
C LEU A 48 -16.03 2.61 0.11
N HIS A 49 -15.37 1.46 0.06
CA HIS A 49 -15.77 0.32 0.88
C HIS A 49 -15.58 0.65 2.38
N PRO A 50 -16.49 0.27 3.30
CA PRO A 50 -16.42 0.65 4.72
C PRO A 50 -15.08 0.34 5.40
N ARG A 51 -14.47 -0.81 5.09
CA ARG A 51 -13.13 -1.17 5.58
C ARG A 51 -12.03 -0.21 5.12
N THR A 52 -12.11 0.29 3.89
CA THR A 52 -11.14 1.24 3.34
C THR A 52 -11.33 2.61 3.96
N GLU A 53 -12.59 3.02 4.18
CA GLU A 53 -12.92 4.26 4.87
C GLU A 53 -12.38 4.26 6.31
N ALA A 54 -12.65 3.20 7.09
CA ALA A 54 -12.12 3.05 8.44
C ALA A 54 -10.58 3.06 8.51
N MET A 55 -9.91 2.54 7.48
CA MET A 55 -8.44 2.62 7.37
C MET A 55 -7.97 4.05 7.14
N MET A 56 -8.60 4.77 6.21
CA MET A 56 -8.29 6.16 5.89
C MET A 56 -8.54 7.12 7.05
N GLU A 57 -9.54 6.85 7.89
CA GLU A 57 -9.81 7.62 9.12
C GLU A 57 -8.67 7.52 10.14
N GLN A 58 -7.98 6.38 10.18
CA GLN A 58 -6.89 6.11 11.12
C GLN A 58 -5.50 6.47 10.56
N ALA A 59 -5.39 6.57 9.23
CA ALA A 59 -4.17 7.01 8.59
C ALA A 59 -3.98 8.52 8.76
N SER A 60 -2.76 8.94 9.08
CA SER A 60 -2.31 10.34 9.16
C SER A 60 -1.38 10.70 8.00
N ALA A 61 -0.67 9.72 7.44
CA ALA A 61 0.32 9.90 6.38
C ALA A 61 0.32 8.72 5.39
N VAL A 62 0.84 8.97 4.20
CA VAL A 62 1.10 7.94 3.18
C VAL A 62 2.50 8.12 2.60
N GLU A 63 3.22 7.01 2.47
CA GLU A 63 4.56 6.93 1.88
C GLU A 63 4.57 5.89 0.76
N TRP A 64 5.53 5.98 -0.16
CA TRP A 64 5.70 5.02 -1.23
C TRP A 64 7.16 4.82 -1.63
N ILE A 65 7.43 3.65 -2.21
CA ILE A 65 8.69 3.28 -2.83
C ILE A 65 8.41 2.91 -4.28
N VAL A 66 9.08 3.59 -5.21
CA VAL A 66 8.99 3.29 -6.65
C VAL A 66 9.75 2.01 -6.94
N ALA A 67 9.16 1.15 -7.74
CA ALA A 67 9.75 -0.09 -8.21
C ALA A 67 10.06 0.00 -9.70
N THR A 68 11.00 -0.82 -10.18
CA THR A 68 11.32 -0.92 -11.61
C THR A 68 10.28 -1.77 -12.33
N THR A 69 9.80 -2.83 -11.68
CA THR A 69 8.83 -3.78 -12.25
C THR A 69 7.67 -4.04 -11.31
N GLU A 70 6.61 -4.68 -11.82
CA GLU A 70 5.50 -5.16 -10.97
C GLU A 70 5.97 -6.22 -9.96
N VAL A 71 6.91 -7.08 -10.36
CA VAL A 71 7.47 -8.13 -9.50
C VAL A 71 8.23 -7.51 -8.33
N ASP A 72 9.03 -6.48 -8.58
CA ASP A 72 9.72 -5.75 -7.51
C ASP A 72 8.72 -5.07 -6.55
N ALA A 73 7.64 -4.48 -7.08
CA ALA A 73 6.58 -3.89 -6.27
C ALA A 73 5.88 -4.94 -5.38
N LEU A 74 5.68 -6.16 -5.88
CA LEU A 74 5.16 -7.28 -5.10
C LEU A 74 6.13 -7.71 -3.99
N MET A 75 7.42 -7.82 -4.29
CA MET A 75 8.44 -8.16 -3.27
C MET A 75 8.54 -7.08 -2.18
N LEU A 76 8.48 -5.79 -2.56
CA LEU A 76 8.46 -4.68 -1.62
C LEU A 76 7.22 -4.72 -0.71
N GLU A 77 6.03 -4.92 -1.28
CA GLU A 77 4.78 -5.08 -0.51
C GLU A 77 4.91 -6.23 0.51
N TYR A 78 5.38 -7.39 0.06
CA TYR A 78 5.58 -8.56 0.93
C TYR A 78 6.51 -8.23 2.11
N ASN A 79 7.67 -7.64 1.82
CA ASN A 79 8.67 -7.29 2.84
C ASN A 79 8.14 -6.27 3.84
N LEU A 80 7.40 -5.26 3.37
CA LEU A 80 6.77 -4.25 4.22
C LEU A 80 5.67 -4.85 5.10
N ILE A 81 4.80 -5.71 4.56
CA ILE A 81 3.77 -6.41 5.34
C ILE A 81 4.41 -7.30 6.40
N LYS A 82 5.44 -8.06 6.04
CA LYS A 82 6.15 -8.95 6.97
C LYS A 82 6.80 -8.18 8.11
N SER A 83 7.43 -7.04 7.80
CA SER A 83 8.16 -6.21 8.75
C SER A 83 7.24 -5.44 9.70
N HIS A 84 6.13 -4.89 9.18
CA HIS A 84 5.26 -4.01 9.96
C HIS A 84 4.00 -4.69 10.52
N ARG A 85 3.58 -5.82 9.95
CA ARG A 85 2.33 -6.53 10.29
C ARG A 85 1.12 -5.59 10.45
N PRO A 86 0.86 -4.70 9.47
CA PRO A 86 -0.18 -3.69 9.54
C PRO A 86 -1.57 -4.29 9.80
N ARG A 87 -2.34 -3.68 10.72
CA ARG A 87 -3.63 -4.21 11.19
C ARG A 87 -4.71 -4.33 10.10
N PHE A 88 -4.70 -3.46 9.09
CA PHE A 88 -5.72 -3.49 8.04
C PHE A 88 -5.40 -4.45 6.90
N ASN A 89 -4.15 -4.89 6.76
CA ASN A 89 -3.83 -6.00 5.88
C ASN A 89 -4.44 -7.27 6.47
N VAL A 90 -5.37 -7.87 5.74
CA VAL A 90 -5.88 -9.19 6.09
C VAL A 90 -4.68 -10.12 6.15
N ARG A 91 -4.49 -10.83 7.27
CA ARG A 91 -3.55 -11.94 7.32
C ARG A 91 -3.99 -12.94 6.26
N TYR A 92 -3.29 -12.94 5.13
CA TYR A 92 -3.54 -13.89 4.06
C TYR A 92 -3.39 -15.29 4.66
N ARG A 93 -4.53 -15.98 4.84
CA ARG A 93 -4.53 -17.44 4.87
C ARG A 93 -4.35 -17.87 3.41
N ASP A 94 -3.12 -18.28 3.11
CA ASP A 94 -2.64 -19.16 2.05
C ASP A 94 -3.00 -19.01 0.56
N ASP A 95 -3.86 -18.11 0.09
CA ASP A 95 -4.24 -18.14 -1.34
C ASP A 95 -3.38 -17.23 -2.26
N LYS A 96 -2.31 -16.63 -1.72
CA LYS A 96 -1.27 -15.97 -2.53
C LYS A 96 0.01 -16.78 -2.44
N SER A 97 0.08 -17.89 -3.17
CA SER A 97 1.34 -18.54 -3.51
C SER A 97 2.23 -17.49 -4.18
N TYR A 98 3.18 -16.92 -3.44
CA TYR A 98 4.20 -16.07 -4.05
C TYR A 98 4.96 -16.96 -5.05
N PRO A 99 5.10 -16.55 -6.32
CA PRO A 99 5.85 -17.34 -7.28
C PRO A 99 7.27 -17.48 -6.75
N TYR A 100 7.63 -18.69 -6.34
CA TYR A 100 8.99 -19.05 -6.00
C TYR A 100 9.72 -19.24 -7.32
N LEU A 101 10.79 -18.47 -7.55
CA LEU A 101 11.72 -18.76 -8.62
C LEU A 101 12.62 -19.89 -8.13
N ALA A 102 12.39 -21.11 -8.62
CA ALA A 102 13.37 -22.18 -8.45
C ALA A 102 14.53 -21.88 -9.40
N LEU A 103 15.71 -21.59 -8.84
CA LEU A 103 16.96 -21.60 -9.58
C LEU A 103 17.50 -23.04 -9.50
N THR A 104 17.60 -23.70 -10.65
CA THR A 104 18.30 -24.98 -10.85
C THR A 104 19.53 -24.78 -11.69
#